data_AF-A0A1W9MZK9-F1
#
_entry.id   AF-A0A1W9MZK9-F1
#
_cell.length_a   1.000
_cell.length_b   1.000
_cell.length_c   1.000
_cell.angle_alpha   90.00
_cell.angle_beta   90.00
_cell.angle_gamma   90.00
#
_symmetry.space_group_name_H-M   'P 1'
#
loop_
_entity.id
_entity.type
_entity.pdbx_description
1 polymer ?
#
loop_
_entity_poly.entity_id
_entity_poly.type
_entity_poly.pdbx_seq_one_letter_code
_entity_poly.pdbx_strand_id
1 'polypeptide(L)'
;MLNSYKAIYRHGMLQWIDDMPDGDNLHVIITVLEKEKTAEPEEFIENIMKRSRGVIKPGKSKDEIDEDITAMRAEWKREWD
;
A
#
# COMPACT_ATOMS: atom_id res chain seq x y z
N MET A 1 -11.20 31.92 8.95
CA MET A 1 -11.26 30.82 7.95
C MET A 1 -10.65 29.60 8.61
N LEU A 2 -11.25 28.41 8.44
CA LEU A 2 -10.68 27.17 8.99
C LEU A 2 -9.64 26.67 7.98
N ASN A 3 -8.37 26.61 8.38
CA ASN A 3 -7.33 25.99 7.56
C ASN A 3 -7.22 24.52 7.96
N SER A 4 -7.34 23.63 6.98
CA SER A 4 -7.24 22.18 7.18
C SER A 4 -5.82 21.74 6.86
N TYR A 5 -5.21 20.99 7.77
CA TYR A 5 -3.86 20.47 7.63
C TYR A 5 -3.89 18.94 7.63
N LYS A 6 -2.98 18.33 6.88
CA LYS A 6 -2.86 16.86 6.79
C LYS A 6 -1.70 16.38 7.66
N ALA A 7 -1.98 15.36 8.45
CA ALA A 7 -0.98 14.70 9.29
C ALA A 7 -1.18 13.19 9.32
N ILE A 8 -0.09 12.48 9.55
CA ILE A 8 -0.08 11.06 9.90
C ILE A 8 -0.13 10.96 11.42
N TYR A 9 -1.14 10.26 11.94
CA TYR A 9 -1.19 9.91 13.35
C TYR A 9 -0.44 8.59 13.59
N ARG A 10 0.60 8.62 14.42
CA ARG A 10 1.41 7.45 14.78
C ARG A 10 1.70 7.46 16.27
N HIS A 11 1.14 6.49 17.00
CA HIS A 11 1.39 6.27 18.44
C HIS A 11 1.22 7.53 19.31
N GLY A 12 0.17 8.32 19.10
CA GLY A 12 -0.07 9.54 19.89
C GLY A 12 0.62 10.79 19.34
N MET A 13 1.46 10.67 18.32
CA MET A 13 2.12 11.81 17.67
C MET A 13 1.48 12.10 16.31
N LEU A 14 1.35 13.39 15.99
CA LEU A 14 0.96 13.88 14.67
C LEU A 14 2.21 14.32 13.90
N GLN A 15 2.38 13.76 12.70
CA GLN A 15 3.44 14.15 11.78
C GLN A 15 2.81 14.83 10.57
N TRP A 16 3.05 16.13 10.39
CA TRP A 16 2.54 16.90 9.25
C TRP A 16 3.16 16.40 7.93
N ILE A 17 2.34 16.31 6.88
CA ILE A 17 2.77 15.79 5.57
C ILE A 17 3.19 16.92 4.63
N ASP A 18 2.41 18.01 4.63
CA ASP A 18 2.62 19.17 3.76
C ASP A 18 3.04 20.37 4.61
N ASP A 19 2.09 21.26 4.90
CA ASP A 19 2.31 22.44 5.71
C ASP A 19 2.02 22.17 7.19
N MET A 20 2.79 22.81 8.05
CA MET A 20 2.55 22.86 9.48
C MET A 20 1.82 24.18 9.79
N PRO A 21 0.81 24.18 10.68
CA PRO A 21 0.23 25.42 11.14
C PRO A 21 1.24 26.26 11.93
N ASP A 22 1.27 27.57 11.67
CA ASP A 22 2.16 28.50 12.37
C ASP A 22 1.70 28.74 13.82
N GLY A 23 2.55 28.41 14.80
CA GLY A 23 2.38 28.73 16.22
C GLY A 23 2.77 27.61 17.18
N ASP A 24 3.15 27.97 18.41
CA ASP A 24 3.64 27.01 19.43
C ASP A 24 2.53 26.31 20.23
N ASN A 25 1.40 26.98 20.48
CA ASN A 25 0.33 26.47 21.35
C ASN A 25 -1.03 26.58 20.66
N LEU A 26 -1.28 25.67 19.70
CA LEU A 26 -2.47 25.67 18.87
C LEU A 26 -3.52 24.69 19.41
N HIS A 27 -4.77 25.15 19.52
CA HIS A 27 -5.91 24.24 19.70
C HIS A 27 -6.28 23.64 18.34
N VAL A 28 -6.21 22.31 18.23
CA VAL A 28 -6.51 21.59 16.99
C VAL A 28 -7.68 20.63 17.18
N ILE A 29 -8.50 20.49 16.14
CA ILE A 29 -9.54 19.46 16.03
C ILE A 29 -9.02 18.39 15.08
N ILE A 30 -8.94 17.14 15.55
CA ILE A 30 -8.44 16.02 14.75
C ILE A 30 -9.65 15.27 14.18
N THR A 31 -9.74 15.20 12.86
CA THR A 31 -10.68 14.33 12.16
C THR A 31 -9.91 13.16 11.58
N VAL A 32 -10.17 11.95 12.09
CA VAL A 32 -9.59 10.73 11.53
C VAL A 32 -10.41 10.37 10.29
N LEU A 33 -9.78 10.45 9.13
CA LEU A 33 -10.36 9.91 7.91
C LEU A 33 -10.29 8.39 7.99
N GLU A 34 -11.35 7.69 7.59
CA GLU A 34 -11.29 6.24 7.43
C GLU A 34 -10.10 5.91 6.54
N LYS A 35 -9.33 4.88 6.92
CA LYS A 35 -8.28 4.37 6.05
C LYS A 35 -8.94 4.08 4.71
N GLU A 36 -8.52 4.80 3.67
CA GLU A 36 -8.59 4.21 2.34
C GLU A 36 -8.00 2.81 2.49
N LYS A 37 -8.62 1.79 1.89
CA LYS A 37 -8.07 0.43 1.84
C LYS A 37 -6.75 0.51 1.05
N THR A 38 -5.71 1.07 1.64
CA THR A 38 -4.42 1.30 1.02
C THR A 38 -3.68 -0.01 1.10
N ALA A 39 -3.54 -0.57 -0.09
CA ALA A 39 -2.54 -1.54 -0.51
C ALA A 39 -2.63 -2.91 0.15
N GLU A 40 -2.51 -3.90 -0.72
CA GLU A 40 -2.48 -5.33 -0.44
C GLU A 40 -1.62 -5.65 0.79
N PRO A 41 -1.98 -6.68 1.58
CA PRO A 41 -1.19 -7.10 2.73
C PRO A 41 0.30 -7.23 2.35
N GLU A 42 1.22 -6.77 3.20
CA GLU A 42 2.67 -6.94 2.94
C GLU A 42 3.04 -8.40 2.63
N GLU A 43 2.31 -9.35 3.24
CA GLU A 43 2.41 -10.79 2.95
C GLU A 43 2.07 -11.17 1.51
N PHE A 44 1.16 -10.44 0.85
CA PHE A 44 0.79 -10.65 -0.55
C PHE A 44 1.91 -10.21 -1.49
N ILE A 45 2.48 -9.02 -1.27
CA ILE A 45 3.61 -8.51 -2.06
C ILE A 45 4.84 -9.42 -1.88
N GLU A 46 5.13 -9.85 -0.65
CA GLU A 46 6.24 -10.77 -0.39
C GLU A 46 6.03 -12.14 -1.06
N ASN A 47 4.81 -12.66 -1.04
CA ASN A 47 4.47 -13.92 -1.72
C ASN A 47 4.56 -13.82 -3.24
N ILE A 48 4.11 -12.70 -3.84
CA ILE A 48 4.28 -12.45 -5.28
C ILE A 48 5.76 -12.36 -5.64
N MET A 49 6.56 -11.65 -4.85
CA MET A 49 8.01 -11.51 -5.08
C MET A 49 8.77 -12.84 -4.93
N LYS A 50 8.32 -13.73 -4.02
CA LYS A 50 8.83 -15.10 -3.90
C LYS A 50 8.43 -15.97 -5.10
N ARG A 51 7.19 -15.86 -5.57
CA ARG A 51 6.69 -16.60 -6.75
C ARG A 51 7.37 -16.16 -8.04
N SER A 52 7.55 -14.86 -8.26
CA SER A 52 8.19 -14.30 -9.46
C SER A 52 9.65 -14.74 -9.60
N ARG A 53 10.39 -14.90 -8.49
CA ARG A 53 11.73 -15.52 -8.47
C ARG A 53 11.73 -16.99 -8.91
N GLY A 54 10.60 -17.68 -8.86
CA GLY A 54 10.44 -19.07 -9.27
C GLY A 54 10.04 -19.29 -10.73
N VAL A 55 9.71 -18.22 -11.46
CA VAL A 55 9.24 -18.30 -12.87
C VAL A 55 10.41 -18.55 -13.83
N ILE A 56 11.60 -18.01 -13.55
CA ILE A 56 12.81 -18.23 -14.35
C ILE A 56 13.69 -19.28 -13.67
N LYS A 57 13.34 -20.55 -13.83
CA LYS A 57 14.20 -21.68 -13.42
C LYS A 57 14.77 -22.37 -14.67
N PRO A 58 16.02 -22.86 -14.64
CA PRO A 58 16.56 -23.69 -15.72
C PRO A 58 15.65 -24.91 -15.92
N GLY A 59 15.19 -25.13 -17.15
CA GLY A 59 14.36 -26.28 -17.52
C GLY A 59 12.86 -26.02 -17.65
N LYS A 60 12.38 -24.79 -17.39
CA LYS A 60 11.00 -24.41 -17.74
C LYS A 60 10.88 -24.13 -19.23
N SER A 61 9.87 -24.72 -19.84
CA SER A 61 9.45 -24.45 -21.21
C SER A 61 8.76 -23.09 -21.30
N LYS A 62 8.67 -22.56 -22.53
CA LYS A 62 8.01 -21.28 -22.79
C LYS A 62 6.52 -21.32 -22.38
N ASP A 63 5.85 -22.45 -22.63
CA ASP A 63 4.42 -22.61 -22.35
C ASP A 63 4.14 -22.56 -20.84
N GLU A 64 5.00 -23.17 -20.02
CA GLU A 64 4.90 -23.11 -18.55
C GLU A 64 5.12 -21.68 -18.00
N ILE A 65 5.96 -20.89 -18.68
CA ILE A 65 6.18 -19.48 -18.31
C ILE A 65 4.94 -18.65 -18.65
N ASP A 66 4.33 -18.88 -19.82
CA ASP A 66 3.13 -18.17 -20.24
C ASP A 66 1.92 -18.50 -19.35
N GLU A 67 1.81 -19.76 -18.88
CA GLU A 67 0.81 -20.17 -17.88
C GLU A 67 1.01 -19.47 -16.53
N ASP A 68 2.25 -19.43 -16.01
CA ASP A 68 2.56 -18.74 -14.76
C ASP A 68 2.21 -17.23 -14.84
N ILE A 69 2.58 -16.57 -15.94
CA ILE A 69 2.28 -15.16 -16.17
C ILE A 69 0.77 -14.93 -16.21
N THR A 70 0.03 -15.83 -16.86
CA THR A 70 -1.43 -15.75 -16.95
C THR A 70 -2.09 -15.91 -15.58
N ALA A 71 -1.63 -16.87 -14.77
CA ALA A 71 -2.10 -17.06 -13.40
C ALA A 71 -1.82 -15.84 -12.52
N MET A 72 -0.62 -15.26 -12.59
CA MET A 72 -0.27 -14.03 -11.84
C MET A 72 -1.16 -12.84 -12.24
N ARG A 73 -1.46 -12.68 -13.53
CA ARG A 73 -2.35 -11.61 -14.02
C ARG A 73 -3.79 -11.80 -13.59
N ALA A 74 -4.27 -13.03 -13.49
CA ALA A 74 -5.63 -13.33 -13.00
C ALA A 74 -5.74 -13.04 -11.50
N GLU A 75 -4.72 -13.37 -10.71
CA GLU A 75 -4.64 -13.06 -9.28
C GLU A 75 -4.68 -11.55 -9.02
N TRP A 76 -4.04 -10.74 -9.87
CA TRP A 76 -4.11 -9.27 -9.82
C TRP A 76 -5.46 -8.64 -10.22
N LYS A 77 -6.29 -9.36 -10.97
CA LYS A 77 -7.63 -8.89 -11.37
C LYS A 77 -8.73 -9.34 -10.41
N ARG A 78 -8.39 -10.09 -9.36
CA ARG A 78 -9.34 -10.53 -8.36
C ARG A 78 -9.75 -9.33 -7.50
N GLU A 79 -11.05 -9.05 -7.44
CA GLU A 79 -11.58 -8.11 -6.45
C GLU A 79 -11.43 -8.75 -5.06
N TRP A 80 -10.78 -8.03 -4.16
CA TRP A 80 -10.58 -8.44 -2.77
C TRP A 80 -11.66 -7.77 -1.91
N ASP A 81 -12.54 -8.58 -1.30
CA ASP A 81 -13.56 -8.12 -0.34
C ASP A 81 -12.91 -7.45 0.90
#